data_AF-A0A183GRF6-F1
#
_entry.id   AF-A0A183GRF6-F1
#
_cell.length_a   1.000
_cell.length_b   1.000
_cell.length_c   1.000
_cell.angle_alpha   90.00
_cell.angle_beta   90.00
_cell.angle_gamma   90.00
#
_symmetry.space_group_name_H-M   'P 1'
#
loop_
_entity.id
_entity.type
_entity.pdbx_description
1 polymer ?
#
loop_
_entity_poly.entity_id
_entity_poly.type
_entity_poly.pdbx_seq_one_letter_code
_entity_poly.pdbx_strand_id
1 'polypeptide(L)'
;MLALFETLSYKGWNVIRDILYLRQGPRSFQWAVLFIHIYVFIGCMIGLTLFVGVVVANYTENRGTALLTVDQRRWHDLKARLKMAQPLHVPPKPPESAKLRSYLYDLTLSRAFKQSFAILVVVNSFTLVVPWNVEEEKQRRNVLFGLTVLSAFCNILFTIEILLKSVAFTVRGFWQSRRNRGDFIITMLGLTWIVFHFLFQVPAYFAGGINEWKRLTYTFGYMVVILRFFTIAGRKSTLKMLMLTVLMSMVRSLFIIAAMFLLVLFYAYTGVILFGMVKYGQAVSK
;
A
#
# COMPACT_ATOMS: atom_id res chain seq x y z
N MET A 1 39.08 -1.24 -11.18
CA MET A 1 38.04 -0.19 -11.11
C MET A 1 36.64 -0.75 -11.30
N LEU A 2 36.31 -1.42 -12.40
CA LEU A 2 34.96 -1.97 -12.65
C LEU A 2 34.44 -2.90 -11.53
N ALA A 3 35.23 -3.91 -11.12
CA ALA A 3 34.83 -4.83 -10.05
C ALA A 3 34.58 -4.12 -8.70
N LEU A 4 35.32 -3.05 -8.43
CA LEU A 4 35.13 -2.22 -7.23
C LEU A 4 33.90 -1.32 -7.36
N PHE A 5 33.58 -0.86 -8.55
CA PHE A 5 32.33 -0.13 -8.82
C PHE A 5 31.10 -1.04 -8.68
N GLU A 6 31.13 -2.26 -9.21
CA GLU A 6 30.07 -3.25 -8.99
C GLU A 6 29.90 -3.57 -7.50
N THR A 7 31.02 -3.76 -6.78
CA THR A 7 31.03 -3.93 -5.32
C THR A 7 30.33 -2.79 -4.58
N LEU A 8 30.51 -1.53 -5.01
CA LEU A 8 29.84 -0.36 -4.40
C LEU A 8 28.32 -0.38 -4.54
N SER A 9 27.78 -1.06 -5.55
CA SER A 9 26.33 -1.22 -5.71
C SER A 9 25.71 -2.19 -4.70
N TYR A 10 26.54 -2.83 -3.86
CA TYR A 10 26.17 -3.88 -2.90
C TYR A 10 25.57 -5.14 -3.56
N LYS A 11 25.74 -5.30 -4.88
CA LYS A 11 25.32 -6.48 -5.65
C LYS A 11 26.54 -7.33 -6.03
N GLY A 12 26.46 -8.64 -5.81
CA GLY A 12 27.53 -9.57 -6.20
C GLY A 12 28.83 -9.49 -5.41
N TRP A 13 28.97 -8.57 -4.44
CA TRP A 13 30.22 -8.37 -3.69
C TRP A 13 30.62 -9.59 -2.84
N ASN A 14 29.66 -10.37 -2.35
CA ASN A 14 29.92 -11.64 -1.66
C ASN A 14 30.64 -12.64 -2.57
N VAL A 15 30.26 -12.70 -3.85
CA VAL A 15 30.91 -13.58 -4.83
C VAL A 15 32.36 -13.15 -5.04
N ILE A 16 32.61 -11.84 -5.14
CA ILE A 16 33.97 -11.30 -5.24
C ILE A 16 34.79 -11.63 -3.99
N ARG A 17 34.21 -11.43 -2.79
CA ARG A 17 34.82 -11.80 -1.51
C ARG A 17 35.17 -13.29 -1.47
N ASP A 18 34.26 -14.16 -1.86
CA ASP A 18 34.45 -15.61 -1.80
C ASP A 18 35.49 -16.08 -2.82
N ILE A 19 35.54 -15.47 -4.00
CA ILE A 19 36.61 -15.71 -4.98
C ILE A 19 37.97 -15.26 -4.42
N LEU A 20 38.04 -14.10 -3.76
CA LEU A 20 39.26 -13.62 -3.12
C LEU A 20 39.72 -14.54 -1.98
N TYR A 21 38.77 -15.10 -1.23
CA TYR A 21 39.04 -16.07 -0.19
C TYR A 21 39.61 -17.39 -0.77
N LEU A 22 39.03 -17.89 -1.87
CA LEU A 22 39.41 -19.17 -2.46
C LEU A 22 40.71 -19.12 -3.30
N ARG A 23 41.05 -17.96 -3.90
CA ARG A 23 42.18 -17.85 -4.84
C ARG A 23 43.51 -17.41 -4.22
N GLN A 24 43.54 -16.91 -2.99
CA GLN A 24 44.77 -16.44 -2.35
C GLN A 24 45.30 -17.46 -1.33
N GLY A 25 46.60 -17.77 -1.38
CA GLY A 25 47.23 -18.75 -0.48
C GLY A 25 47.23 -18.36 1.02
N PRO A 26 47.69 -19.27 1.91
CA PRO A 26 47.43 -19.24 3.37
C PRO A 26 47.92 -18.03 4.19
N ARG A 27 48.57 -17.02 3.62
CA ARG A 27 48.94 -15.77 4.33
C ARG A 27 48.43 -14.49 3.67
N SER A 28 48.13 -14.51 2.37
CA SER A 28 47.56 -13.34 1.67
C SER A 28 46.03 -13.30 1.72
N PHE A 29 45.38 -14.46 1.94
CA PHE A 29 43.90 -14.57 1.92
C PHE A 29 43.18 -13.66 2.93
N GLN A 30 43.79 -13.40 4.10
CA GLN A 30 43.16 -12.59 5.14
C GLN A 30 43.13 -11.11 4.76
N TRP A 31 44.20 -10.59 4.15
CA TRP A 31 44.31 -9.16 3.84
C TRP A 31 43.39 -8.73 2.70
N ALA A 32 43.21 -9.55 1.67
CA ALA A 32 42.32 -9.24 0.56
C ALA A 32 40.83 -9.29 0.96
N VAL A 33 40.46 -10.24 1.82
CA VAL A 33 39.10 -10.31 2.38
C VAL A 33 38.86 -9.16 3.34
N LEU A 34 39.83 -8.78 4.17
CA LEU A 34 39.70 -7.58 5.01
C LEU A 34 39.58 -6.31 4.16
N PHE A 35 40.37 -6.19 3.09
CA PHE A 35 40.29 -5.08 2.15
C PHE A 35 38.88 -4.92 1.56
N ILE A 36 38.24 -6.00 1.08
CA ILE A 36 36.90 -5.88 0.47
C ILE A 36 35.84 -5.49 1.51
N HIS A 37 35.95 -5.96 2.75
CA HIS A 37 35.03 -5.55 3.83
C HIS A 37 35.23 -4.07 4.20
N ILE A 38 36.47 -3.61 4.32
CA ILE A 38 36.78 -2.19 4.58
C ILE A 38 36.29 -1.32 3.41
N TYR A 39 36.50 -1.77 2.17
CA TYR A 39 36.06 -1.06 0.98
C TYR A 39 34.53 -0.94 0.92
N VAL A 40 33.79 -2.02 1.19
CA VAL A 40 32.32 -2.00 1.23
C VAL A 40 31.83 -1.15 2.40
N PHE A 41 32.47 -1.24 3.57
CA PHE A 41 32.10 -0.41 4.71
C PHE A 41 32.28 1.08 4.40
N ILE A 42 33.46 1.50 3.97
CA ILE A 42 33.74 2.91 3.65
C ILE A 42 32.90 3.36 2.45
N GLY A 43 32.95 2.62 1.34
CA GLY A 43 32.31 3.00 0.09
C GLY A 43 30.79 3.04 0.16
N CYS A 44 30.16 2.02 0.77
CA CYS A 44 28.70 1.94 0.82
C CYS A 44 28.12 2.67 2.02
N MET A 45 28.71 2.58 3.21
CA MET A 45 28.15 3.24 4.41
C MET A 45 28.52 4.72 4.50
N ILE A 46 29.70 5.14 4.03
CA ILE A 46 30.12 6.54 4.07
C ILE A 46 29.96 7.20 2.70
N GLY A 47 30.43 6.57 1.62
CA GLY A 47 30.39 7.17 0.28
C GLY A 47 28.96 7.46 -0.21
N LEU A 48 28.08 6.44 -0.19
CA LEU A 48 26.69 6.62 -0.64
C LEU A 48 25.89 7.56 0.29
N THR A 49 26.16 7.55 1.59
CA THR A 49 25.47 8.44 2.54
C THR A 49 25.89 9.89 2.37
N LEU A 50 27.17 10.16 2.06
CA LEU A 50 27.62 11.50 1.67
C LEU A 50 26.92 11.99 0.42
N PHE A 51 26.79 11.15 -0.62
CA PHE A 51 26.07 11.53 -1.84
C PHE A 51 24.61 11.89 -1.55
N VAL A 52 23.89 11.07 -0.78
CA VAL A 52 22.51 11.37 -0.34
C VAL A 52 22.48 12.69 0.46
N GLY A 53 23.44 12.90 1.36
CA GLY A 53 23.57 14.11 2.15
C GLY A 53 23.71 15.37 1.30
N VAL A 54 24.59 15.36 0.29
CA VAL A 54 24.79 16.49 -0.63
C VAL A 54 23.51 16.76 -1.45
N VAL A 55 22.86 15.72 -1.98
CA VAL A 55 21.62 15.88 -2.76
C VAL A 55 20.51 16.47 -1.88
N VAL A 56 20.34 16.00 -0.65
CA VAL A 56 19.32 16.52 0.29
C VAL A 56 19.63 17.96 0.72
N ALA A 57 20.90 18.29 0.97
CA ALA A 57 21.32 19.65 1.30
C ALA A 57 21.02 20.62 0.15
N ASN A 58 21.44 20.28 -1.07
CA ASN A 58 21.18 21.06 -2.27
C ASN A 58 19.67 21.19 -2.56
N TYR A 59 18.90 20.11 -2.40
CA TYR A 59 17.44 20.16 -2.51
C TYR A 59 16.81 21.12 -1.49
N THR A 60 17.30 21.11 -0.24
CA THR A 60 16.80 21.98 0.84
C THR A 60 17.14 23.45 0.60
N GLU A 61 18.32 23.70 0.03
CA GLU A 61 18.81 25.01 -0.39
C GLU A 61 17.98 25.58 -1.55
N ASN A 62 17.79 24.80 -2.64
CA ASN A 62 16.92 25.18 -3.75
C ASN A 62 15.46 25.40 -3.35
N ARG A 63 15.01 24.76 -2.26
CA ARG A 63 13.69 25.00 -1.68
C ARG A 63 13.58 26.30 -0.87
N GLY A 64 14.70 26.97 -0.58
CA GLY A 64 14.76 28.18 0.24
C GLY A 64 14.59 27.95 1.74
N THR A 65 14.74 26.71 2.22
CA THR A 65 14.53 26.36 3.64
C THR A 65 15.81 26.03 4.40
N ALA A 66 16.98 26.10 3.74
CA ALA A 66 18.28 25.75 4.33
C ALA A 66 18.74 26.70 5.44
N LEU A 67 18.48 28.00 5.29
CA LEU A 67 18.89 29.04 6.26
C LEU A 67 17.92 29.17 7.44
N LEU A 68 16.79 28.48 7.42
CA LEU A 68 15.77 28.57 8.47
C LEU A 68 16.16 27.72 9.69
N THR A 69 16.00 28.27 10.89
CA THR A 69 16.14 27.50 12.13
C THR A 69 15.12 26.37 12.19
N VAL A 70 15.36 25.39 13.07
CA VAL A 70 14.43 24.26 13.27
C VAL A 70 13.03 24.75 13.64
N ASP A 71 12.93 25.79 14.49
CA ASP A 71 11.65 26.33 14.92
C ASP A 71 10.95 27.16 13.83
N GLN A 72 11.70 27.91 13.02
CA GLN A 72 11.15 28.59 11.85
C GLN A 72 10.56 27.59 10.84
N ARG A 73 11.24 26.46 10.59
CA ARG A 73 10.70 25.39 9.73
C ARG A 73 9.44 24.77 10.30
N ARG A 74 9.43 24.46 11.60
CA ARG A 74 8.23 23.95 12.31
C ARG A 74 7.07 24.93 12.22
N TRP A 75 7.33 26.24 12.34
CA TRP A 75 6.33 27.28 12.20
C TRP A 75 5.76 27.36 10.77
N HIS A 76 6.62 27.29 9.76
CA HIS A 76 6.18 27.23 8.36
C HIS A 76 5.30 25.99 8.09
N ASP A 77 5.70 24.83 8.60
CA ASP A 77 4.91 23.60 8.51
C ASP A 77 3.56 23.72 9.23
N LEU A 78 3.54 24.34 10.41
CA LEU A 78 2.30 24.60 11.15
C LEU A 78 1.37 25.55 10.37
N LYS A 79 1.90 26.66 9.85
CA LYS A 79 1.13 27.62 9.03
C LYS A 79 0.55 26.95 7.78
N ALA A 80 1.31 26.09 7.11
CA ALA A 80 0.84 25.31 5.98
C ALA A 80 -0.28 24.32 6.38
N ARG A 81 -0.14 23.63 7.52
CA ARG A 81 -1.17 22.73 8.06
C ARG A 81 -2.45 23.47 8.42
N LEU A 82 -2.34 24.62 9.09
CA LEU A 82 -3.48 25.46 9.47
C LEU A 82 -4.24 26.00 8.25
N LYS A 83 -3.51 26.43 7.20
CA LYS A 83 -4.14 26.88 5.95
C LYS A 83 -4.94 25.77 5.25
N MET A 84 -4.53 24.52 5.41
CA MET A 84 -5.23 23.35 4.86
C MET A 84 -6.31 22.77 5.80
N ALA A 85 -6.30 23.16 7.08
CA ALA A 85 -7.30 22.72 8.02
C ALA A 85 -8.66 23.30 7.62
N GLN A 86 -9.68 22.44 7.62
CA GLN A 86 -11.05 22.83 7.32
C GLN A 86 -11.89 22.62 8.59
N PRO A 87 -12.95 23.43 8.80
CA PRO A 87 -13.89 23.21 9.88
C PRO A 87 -14.40 21.77 9.88
N LEU A 88 -14.46 21.17 11.07
CA LEU A 88 -14.95 19.80 11.22
C LEU A 88 -16.45 19.78 10.93
N HIS A 89 -16.83 19.18 9.80
CA HIS A 89 -18.23 18.98 9.46
C HIS A 89 -18.77 17.76 10.22
N VAL A 90 -19.29 17.99 11.42
CA VAL A 90 -20.06 17.00 12.17
C VAL A 90 -21.55 17.20 11.82
N PRO A 91 -22.29 16.16 11.44
CA PRO A 91 -23.72 16.29 11.20
C PRO A 91 -24.42 16.84 12.45
N PRO A 92 -25.38 17.76 12.30
CA PRO A 92 -26.09 18.33 13.45
C PRO A 92 -26.85 17.23 14.21
N LYS A 93 -26.91 17.35 15.54
CA LYS A 93 -27.69 16.41 16.36
C LYS A 93 -29.16 16.47 15.96
N PRO A 94 -29.83 15.32 15.79
CA PRO A 94 -31.25 15.30 15.48
C PRO A 94 -32.10 15.91 16.63
N PRO A 95 -33.26 16.50 16.32
CA PRO A 95 -34.21 17.00 17.32
C PRO A 95 -34.69 15.87 18.25
N GLU A 96 -34.96 16.22 19.51
CA GLU A 96 -35.36 15.27 20.56
C GLU A 96 -36.65 14.50 20.25
N SER A 97 -37.51 15.07 19.39
CA SER A 97 -38.74 14.42 18.90
C SER A 97 -38.45 13.13 18.11
N ALA A 98 -37.28 13.02 17.45
CA ALA A 98 -36.88 11.86 16.68
C ALA A 98 -36.05 10.88 17.53
N LYS A 99 -36.67 10.27 18.56
CA LYS A 99 -36.01 9.37 19.53
C LYS A 99 -35.14 8.29 18.87
N LEU A 100 -35.67 7.60 17.85
CA LEU A 100 -34.93 6.57 17.11
C LEU A 100 -33.67 7.14 16.43
N ARG A 101 -33.79 8.28 15.74
CA ARG A 101 -32.65 8.89 15.05
C ARG A 101 -31.61 9.42 16.02
N SER A 102 -32.02 9.98 17.16
CA SER A 102 -31.07 10.40 18.21
C SER A 102 -30.31 9.21 18.78
N TYR A 103 -31.01 8.11 19.08
CA TYR A 103 -30.36 6.89 19.54
C TYR A 103 -29.34 6.35 18.53
N LEU A 104 -29.71 6.28 17.23
CA LEU A 104 -28.80 5.85 16.17
C LEU A 104 -27.62 6.80 15.97
N TYR A 105 -27.85 8.10 16.11
CA TYR A 105 -26.79 9.12 16.07
C TYR A 105 -25.77 8.89 17.19
N ASP A 106 -26.23 8.75 18.44
CA ASP A 106 -25.36 8.52 19.59
C ASP A 106 -24.62 7.17 19.49
N LEU A 107 -25.31 6.12 19.02
CA LEU A 107 -24.73 4.80 18.78
C LEU A 107 -23.61 4.84 17.73
N THR A 108 -23.87 5.43 16.56
CA THR A 108 -22.90 5.48 15.44
C THR A 108 -21.69 6.35 15.74
N LEU A 109 -21.83 7.34 16.62
CA LEU A 109 -20.73 8.19 17.09
C LEU A 109 -19.92 7.57 18.23
N SER A 110 -20.48 6.58 18.94
CA SER A 110 -19.83 5.91 20.07
C SER A 110 -18.47 5.29 19.68
N ARG A 111 -17.55 5.28 20.65
CA ARG A 111 -16.23 4.68 20.47
C ARG A 111 -16.32 3.17 20.22
N ALA A 112 -17.21 2.49 20.95
CA ALA A 112 -17.43 1.05 20.83
C ALA A 112 -17.88 0.66 19.41
N PHE A 113 -18.85 1.39 18.83
CA PHE A 113 -19.31 1.15 17.45
C PHE A 113 -18.18 1.36 16.42
N LYS A 114 -17.40 2.43 16.55
CA LYS A 114 -16.26 2.68 15.64
C LYS A 114 -15.18 1.60 15.75
N GLN A 115 -14.94 1.09 16.97
CA GLN A 115 -13.97 0.03 17.23
C GLN A 115 -14.45 -1.33 16.73
N SER A 116 -15.73 -1.70 16.92
CA SER A 116 -16.28 -2.96 16.44
C SER A 116 -16.17 -3.08 14.92
N PHE A 117 -16.52 -2.02 14.18
CA PHE A 117 -16.34 -2.02 12.72
C PHE A 117 -14.87 -1.96 12.29
N ALA A 118 -13.96 -1.45 13.13
CA ALA A 118 -12.53 -1.51 12.82
C ALA A 118 -12.00 -2.93 12.96
N ILE A 119 -12.41 -3.64 14.02
CA ILE A 119 -12.11 -5.06 14.22
C ILE A 119 -12.70 -5.89 13.08
N LEU A 120 -13.95 -5.59 12.67
CA LEU A 120 -14.58 -6.29 11.56
C LEU A 120 -13.80 -6.15 10.24
N VAL A 121 -13.20 -4.97 9.96
CA VAL A 121 -12.32 -4.82 8.79
C VAL A 121 -11.09 -5.71 8.90
N VAL A 122 -10.49 -5.81 10.09
CA VAL A 122 -9.33 -6.70 10.32
C VAL A 122 -9.72 -8.17 10.14
N VAL A 123 -10.86 -8.59 10.71
CA VAL A 123 -11.39 -9.95 10.54
C VAL A 123 -11.66 -10.26 9.06
N ASN A 124 -12.29 -9.34 8.33
CA ASN A 124 -12.50 -9.51 6.89
C ASN A 124 -11.17 -9.61 6.13
N SER A 125 -10.14 -8.85 6.53
CA SER A 125 -8.82 -8.91 5.90
C SER A 125 -8.11 -10.24 6.16
N PHE A 126 -8.35 -10.85 7.33
CA PHE A 126 -7.82 -12.16 7.68
C PHE A 126 -8.36 -13.27 6.77
N THR A 127 -9.51 -13.06 6.09
CA THR A 127 -10.03 -14.02 5.12
C THR A 127 -9.10 -14.26 3.92
N LEU A 128 -8.14 -13.34 3.69
CA LEU A 128 -7.12 -13.46 2.65
C LEU A 128 -5.82 -14.14 3.11
N VAL A 129 -5.79 -14.72 4.33
CA VAL A 129 -4.63 -15.49 4.80
C VAL A 129 -4.33 -16.69 3.89
N VAL A 130 -5.39 -17.28 3.31
CA VAL A 130 -5.30 -18.22 2.20
C VAL A 130 -5.61 -17.44 0.92
N PRO A 131 -4.75 -17.49 -0.12
CA PRO A 131 -5.02 -16.83 -1.39
C PRO A 131 -6.33 -17.33 -2.02
N TRP A 132 -7.19 -16.41 -2.42
CA TRP A 132 -8.42 -16.74 -3.15
C TRP A 132 -8.08 -16.99 -4.61
N ASN A 133 -7.81 -18.24 -4.96
CA ASN A 133 -7.58 -18.68 -6.32
C ASN A 133 -8.15 -20.09 -6.55
N VAL A 134 -8.23 -20.49 -7.81
CA VAL A 134 -8.85 -21.76 -8.22
C VAL A 134 -7.94 -22.94 -7.85
N GLU A 135 -6.63 -22.72 -7.82
CA GLU A 135 -5.62 -23.73 -7.53
C GLU A 135 -5.64 -24.18 -6.06
N GLU A 136 -5.73 -23.23 -5.12
CA GLU A 136 -5.85 -23.45 -3.67
C GLU A 136 -7.19 -24.08 -3.31
N GLU A 137 -8.26 -23.70 -3.99
CA GLU A 137 -9.57 -24.29 -3.75
C GLU A 137 -9.59 -25.80 -4.04
N LYS A 138 -8.83 -26.26 -5.04
CA LYS A 138 -8.70 -27.70 -5.32
C LYS A 138 -8.10 -28.45 -4.12
N GLN A 139 -7.17 -27.83 -3.40
CA GLN A 139 -6.51 -28.42 -2.24
C GLN A 139 -7.29 -28.23 -0.93
N ARG A 140 -7.91 -27.05 -0.74
CA ARG A 140 -8.49 -26.60 0.55
C ARG A 140 -9.90 -26.04 0.40
N ARG A 141 -10.74 -26.70 -0.40
CA ARG A 141 -12.11 -26.27 -0.73
C ARG A 141 -12.93 -25.81 0.47
N ASN A 142 -13.03 -26.62 1.53
CA ASN A 142 -13.88 -26.32 2.69
C ASN A 142 -13.40 -25.06 3.42
N VAL A 143 -12.09 -24.86 3.52
CA VAL A 143 -11.49 -23.68 4.16
C VAL A 143 -11.79 -22.44 3.32
N LEU A 144 -11.53 -22.49 2.01
CA LEU A 144 -11.73 -21.34 1.13
C LEU A 144 -13.21 -20.93 1.05
N PHE A 145 -14.11 -21.91 0.98
CA PHE A 145 -15.55 -21.68 1.05
C PHE A 145 -15.92 -21.01 2.39
N GLY A 146 -15.44 -21.52 3.53
CA GLY A 146 -15.65 -20.88 4.84
C GLY A 146 -15.14 -19.44 4.91
N LEU A 147 -13.97 -19.14 4.35
CA LEU A 147 -13.40 -17.79 4.33
C LEU A 147 -14.21 -16.82 3.45
N THR A 148 -14.69 -17.29 2.28
CA THR A 148 -15.55 -16.48 1.40
C THR A 148 -16.91 -16.20 2.01
N VAL A 149 -17.52 -17.18 2.71
CA VAL A 149 -18.77 -17.00 3.47
C VAL A 149 -18.56 -16.02 4.61
N LEU A 150 -17.46 -16.13 5.36
CA LEU A 150 -17.12 -15.18 6.42
C LEU A 150 -16.96 -13.75 5.87
N SER A 151 -16.32 -13.60 4.71
CA SER A 151 -16.18 -12.29 4.05
C SER A 151 -17.53 -11.73 3.60
N ALA A 152 -18.42 -12.57 3.06
CA ALA A 152 -19.78 -12.18 2.71
C ALA A 152 -20.57 -11.71 3.93
N PHE A 153 -20.49 -12.44 5.05
CA PHE A 153 -21.09 -12.05 6.32
C PHE A 153 -20.57 -10.69 6.80
N CYS A 154 -19.25 -10.45 6.73
CA CYS A 154 -18.67 -9.15 7.06
C CYS A 154 -19.22 -8.02 6.16
N ASN A 155 -19.37 -8.26 4.86
CA ASN A 155 -19.94 -7.29 3.92
C ASN A 155 -21.43 -6.96 4.19
N ILE A 156 -22.22 -7.94 4.65
CA ILE A 156 -23.60 -7.69 5.11
C ILE A 156 -23.59 -6.78 6.35
N LEU A 157 -22.72 -7.04 7.33
CA LEU A 157 -22.57 -6.16 8.50
C LEU A 157 -22.09 -4.75 8.12
N PHE A 158 -21.18 -4.59 7.16
CA PHE A 158 -20.80 -3.27 6.63
C PHE A 158 -21.97 -2.57 5.94
N THR A 159 -22.88 -3.31 5.30
CA THR A 159 -24.11 -2.75 4.73
C THR A 159 -25.00 -2.19 5.82
N ILE A 160 -25.18 -2.92 6.92
CA ILE A 160 -25.90 -2.45 8.09
C ILE A 160 -25.24 -1.19 8.67
N GLU A 161 -23.91 -1.13 8.78
CA GLU A 161 -23.18 0.08 9.22
C GLU A 161 -23.58 1.31 8.42
N ILE A 162 -23.57 1.18 7.09
CA ILE A 162 -23.84 2.27 6.15
C ILE A 162 -25.31 2.70 6.23
N LEU A 163 -26.24 1.75 6.34
CA LEU A 163 -27.67 2.03 6.53
C LEU A 163 -27.91 2.79 7.83
N LEU A 164 -27.36 2.31 8.96
CA LEU A 164 -27.49 2.99 10.26
C LEU A 164 -26.94 4.41 10.20
N LYS A 165 -25.76 4.63 9.60
CA LYS A 165 -25.18 5.97 9.42
C LYS A 165 -26.02 6.86 8.50
N SER A 166 -26.62 6.31 7.45
CA SER A 166 -27.44 7.07 6.51
C SER A 166 -28.72 7.61 7.18
N VAL A 167 -29.33 6.80 8.06
CA VAL A 167 -30.50 7.19 8.87
C VAL A 167 -30.09 8.18 9.96
N ALA A 168 -28.98 7.92 10.66
CA ALA A 168 -28.48 8.76 11.74
C ALA A 168 -28.12 10.19 11.29
N PHE A 169 -27.38 10.32 10.18
CA PHE A 169 -26.86 11.62 9.73
C PHE A 169 -27.77 12.33 8.72
N THR A 170 -28.87 11.70 8.31
CA THR A 170 -29.64 12.07 7.11
C THR A 170 -28.80 11.90 5.84
N VAL A 171 -29.43 11.61 4.70
CA VAL A 171 -28.74 11.41 3.41
C VAL A 171 -27.78 12.55 3.12
N ARG A 172 -28.22 13.81 3.24
CA ARG A 172 -27.37 14.98 3.00
C ARG A 172 -26.12 15.02 3.90
N GLY A 173 -26.26 14.75 5.20
CA GLY A 173 -25.14 14.72 6.15
C GLY A 173 -24.18 13.56 5.89
N PHE A 174 -24.71 12.39 5.51
CA PHE A 174 -23.90 11.22 5.15
C PHE A 174 -22.96 11.51 3.97
N TRP A 175 -23.47 12.14 2.90
CA TRP A 175 -22.72 12.40 1.67
C TRP A 175 -21.67 13.52 1.79
N GLN A 176 -21.76 14.41 2.79
CA GLN A 176 -20.74 15.44 3.02
C GLN A 176 -19.37 14.83 3.35
N SER A 177 -19.33 13.76 4.16
CA SER A 177 -18.10 13.09 4.54
C SER A 177 -17.49 12.31 3.37
N ARG A 178 -16.29 12.70 2.93
CA ARG A 178 -15.50 11.98 1.89
C ARG A 178 -15.25 10.51 2.26
N ARG A 179 -15.10 10.25 3.56
CA ARG A 179 -14.88 8.90 4.07
C ARG A 179 -16.12 8.04 3.93
N ASN A 180 -17.28 8.55 4.34
CA ASN A 180 -18.53 7.81 4.27
C ASN A 180 -18.88 7.47 2.82
N ARG A 181 -18.58 8.38 1.88
CA ARG A 181 -18.68 8.12 0.43
C ARG A 181 -17.80 6.95 -0.03
N GLY A 182 -16.53 6.92 0.39
CA GLY A 182 -15.62 5.81 0.09
C GLY A 182 -16.12 4.48 0.69
N ASP A 183 -16.51 4.50 1.97
CA ASP A 183 -17.02 3.30 2.65
C ASP A 183 -18.31 2.77 1.96
N PHE A 184 -19.20 3.67 1.52
CA PHE A 184 -20.41 3.33 0.74
C PHE A 184 -20.07 2.65 -0.58
N ILE A 185 -19.16 3.22 -1.39
CA ILE A 185 -18.75 2.66 -2.68
C ILE A 185 -18.19 1.25 -2.51
N ILE A 186 -17.29 1.04 -1.53
CA ILE A 186 -16.70 -0.28 -1.28
C ILE A 186 -17.78 -1.28 -0.82
N THR A 187 -18.77 -0.84 -0.05
CA THR A 187 -19.90 -1.70 0.36
C THR A 187 -20.79 -2.09 -0.80
N MET A 188 -21.06 -1.17 -1.73
CA MET A 188 -21.79 -1.51 -2.95
C MET A 188 -21.02 -2.51 -3.81
N LEU A 189 -19.70 -2.33 -3.99
CA LEU A 189 -18.86 -3.31 -4.69
C LEU A 189 -18.88 -4.68 -4.00
N GLY A 190 -18.89 -4.72 -2.67
CA GLY A 190 -18.99 -5.96 -1.89
C GLY A 190 -20.34 -6.66 -2.05
N LEU A 191 -21.46 -5.92 -2.07
CA LEU A 191 -22.78 -6.49 -2.35
C LEU A 191 -22.85 -7.05 -3.78
N THR A 192 -22.32 -6.31 -4.75
CA THR A 192 -22.19 -6.77 -6.13
C THR A 192 -21.37 -8.06 -6.20
N TRP A 193 -20.25 -8.14 -5.47
CA TRP A 193 -19.44 -9.36 -5.40
C TRP A 193 -20.21 -10.54 -4.80
N ILE A 194 -20.94 -10.35 -3.69
CA ILE A 194 -21.76 -11.42 -3.07
C ILE A 194 -22.76 -11.98 -4.08
N VAL A 195 -23.46 -11.10 -4.80
CA VAL A 195 -24.42 -11.48 -5.85
C VAL A 195 -23.71 -12.30 -6.92
N PHE A 196 -22.60 -11.81 -7.49
CA PHE A 196 -21.86 -12.55 -8.53
C PHE A 196 -21.28 -13.88 -8.04
N HIS A 197 -20.73 -13.95 -6.84
CA HIS A 197 -20.08 -15.15 -6.33
C HIS A 197 -21.10 -16.21 -5.89
N PHE A 198 -22.07 -15.84 -5.05
CA PHE A 198 -23.01 -16.81 -4.47
C PHE A 198 -24.25 -17.07 -5.31
N LEU A 199 -24.81 -16.06 -6.00
CA LEU A 199 -26.02 -16.26 -6.80
C LEU A 199 -25.74 -16.75 -8.21
N PHE A 200 -24.61 -16.35 -8.81
CA PHE A 200 -24.28 -16.75 -10.19
C PHE A 200 -23.22 -17.85 -10.25
N GLN A 201 -22.05 -17.66 -9.61
CA GLN A 201 -20.93 -18.58 -9.77
C GLN A 201 -21.11 -19.92 -9.05
N VAL A 202 -21.62 -19.94 -7.81
CA VAL A 202 -21.82 -21.19 -7.05
C VAL A 202 -22.83 -22.12 -7.75
N PRO A 203 -24.04 -21.67 -8.17
CA PRO A 203 -24.97 -22.52 -8.93
C PRO A 203 -24.42 -22.93 -10.29
N ALA A 204 -23.76 -22.03 -11.02
CA ALA A 204 -23.16 -22.34 -12.31
C ALA A 204 -22.08 -23.43 -12.18
N TYR A 205 -21.29 -23.44 -11.10
CA TYR A 205 -20.30 -24.48 -10.85
C TYR A 205 -20.95 -25.87 -10.69
N PHE A 206 -22.07 -25.98 -9.98
CA PHE A 206 -22.83 -27.23 -9.87
C PHE A 206 -23.42 -27.68 -11.22
N ALA A 207 -23.69 -26.74 -12.13
CA ALA A 207 -24.17 -26.99 -13.48
C ALA A 207 -23.06 -27.23 -14.54
N GLY A 208 -21.79 -27.42 -14.12
CA GLY A 208 -20.66 -27.64 -15.04
C GLY A 208 -20.01 -26.36 -15.58
N GLY A 209 -20.10 -25.26 -14.83
CA GLY A 209 -19.71 -23.92 -15.24
C GLY A 209 -18.22 -23.69 -15.53
N ILE A 210 -17.95 -22.56 -16.17
CA ILE A 210 -16.65 -22.17 -16.73
C ILE A 210 -15.70 -21.65 -15.64
N ASN A 211 -14.46 -22.18 -15.60
CA ASN A 211 -13.43 -21.83 -14.60
C ASN A 211 -13.01 -20.34 -14.61
N GLU A 212 -13.10 -19.66 -15.76
CA GLU A 212 -12.74 -18.24 -15.90
C GLU A 212 -13.63 -17.31 -15.06
N TRP A 213 -14.94 -17.56 -15.03
CA TRP A 213 -15.88 -16.79 -14.19
C TRP A 213 -15.53 -16.92 -12.72
N LYS A 214 -15.07 -18.11 -12.30
CA LYS A 214 -14.62 -18.36 -10.94
C LYS A 214 -13.40 -17.54 -10.59
N ARG A 215 -12.37 -17.54 -11.46
CA ARG A 215 -11.16 -16.72 -11.31
C ARG A 215 -11.54 -15.24 -11.15
N LEU A 216 -12.42 -14.73 -12.01
CA LEU A 216 -12.91 -13.35 -11.94
C LEU A 216 -13.62 -13.04 -10.62
N THR A 217 -14.52 -13.91 -10.13
CA THR A 217 -15.21 -13.68 -8.86
C THR A 217 -14.26 -13.65 -7.66
N TYR A 218 -13.24 -14.52 -7.64
CA TYR A 218 -12.22 -14.49 -6.59
C TYR A 218 -11.35 -13.24 -6.67
N THR A 219 -10.89 -12.85 -7.85
CA THR A 219 -10.12 -11.61 -8.03
C THR A 219 -10.92 -10.38 -7.62
N PHE A 220 -12.20 -10.31 -7.99
CA PHE A 220 -13.07 -9.20 -7.62
C PHE A 220 -13.30 -9.14 -6.10
N GLY A 221 -13.59 -10.28 -5.46
CA GLY A 221 -13.75 -10.36 -4.00
C GLY A 221 -12.49 -9.98 -3.24
N TYR A 222 -11.34 -10.51 -3.68
CA TYR A 222 -10.01 -10.15 -3.19
C TYR A 222 -9.78 -8.62 -3.26
N MET A 223 -10.09 -7.99 -4.39
CA MET A 223 -9.98 -6.53 -4.54
C MET A 223 -10.87 -5.78 -3.55
N VAL A 224 -12.13 -6.22 -3.35
CA VAL A 224 -13.04 -5.59 -2.38
C VAL A 224 -12.49 -5.68 -0.95
N VAL A 225 -11.98 -6.84 -0.54
CA VAL A 225 -11.41 -7.03 0.80
C VAL A 225 -10.17 -6.14 0.99
N ILE A 226 -9.31 -6.00 -0.02
CA ILE A 226 -8.16 -5.09 0.03
C ILE A 226 -8.58 -3.62 0.13
N LEU A 227 -9.52 -3.19 -0.71
CA LEU A 227 -10.06 -1.83 -0.64
C LEU A 227 -10.63 -1.55 0.76
N ARG A 228 -11.34 -2.53 1.33
CA ARG A 228 -11.86 -2.44 2.70
C ARG A 228 -10.73 -2.30 3.73
N PHE A 229 -9.67 -3.09 3.64
CA PHE A 229 -8.51 -2.99 4.53
C PHE A 229 -7.91 -1.58 4.53
N PHE A 230 -7.75 -0.98 3.35
CA PHE A 230 -7.23 0.39 3.22
C PHE A 230 -8.09 1.45 3.94
N THR A 231 -9.39 1.20 4.20
CA THR A 231 -10.23 2.14 4.96
C THR A 231 -9.75 2.33 6.41
N ILE A 232 -8.99 1.39 6.98
CA ILE A 232 -8.37 1.51 8.31
C ILE A 232 -7.42 2.71 8.35
N ALA A 233 -6.75 3.03 7.24
CA ALA A 233 -5.79 4.13 7.18
C ALA A 233 -6.38 5.46 7.62
N GLY A 234 -7.64 5.73 7.30
CA GLY A 234 -8.28 6.96 7.73
C GLY A 234 -8.69 6.96 9.22
N ARG A 235 -8.74 5.79 9.90
CA ARG A 235 -9.47 5.61 11.18
C ARG A 235 -8.60 6.13 12.33
N LYS A 236 -7.28 5.96 12.23
CA LYS A 236 -6.28 6.50 13.14
C LYS A 236 -5.68 7.78 12.55
N SER A 237 -5.63 8.85 13.34
CA SER A 237 -5.11 10.17 12.92
C SER A 237 -3.65 10.09 12.44
N THR A 238 -2.80 9.38 13.16
CA THR A 238 -1.38 9.17 12.79
C THR A 238 -1.24 8.46 11.46
N LEU A 239 -2.00 7.38 11.25
CA LEU A 239 -1.93 6.60 10.01
C LEU A 239 -2.46 7.40 8.81
N LYS A 240 -3.55 8.15 9.01
CA LYS A 240 -4.08 9.09 8.01
C LYS A 240 -3.04 10.15 7.64
N MET A 241 -2.34 10.71 8.63
CA MET A 241 -1.30 11.71 8.39
C MET A 241 -0.15 11.11 7.59
N LEU A 242 0.35 9.93 7.96
CA LEU A 242 1.42 9.25 7.23
C LEU A 242 1.02 8.93 5.79
N MET A 243 -0.17 8.36 5.57
CA MET A 243 -0.68 8.06 4.23
C MET A 243 -0.86 9.32 3.39
N LEU A 244 -1.34 10.41 3.98
CA LEU A 244 -1.43 11.71 3.30
C LEU A 244 -0.04 12.25 2.93
N THR A 245 0.94 12.12 3.83
CA THR A 245 2.33 12.50 3.55
C THR A 245 2.90 11.71 2.38
N VAL A 246 2.69 10.39 2.34
CA VAL A 246 3.16 9.53 1.23
C VAL A 246 2.51 9.95 -0.08
N LEU A 247 1.17 10.09 -0.11
CA LEU A 247 0.44 10.47 -1.32
C LEU A 247 0.85 11.86 -1.82
N MET A 248 0.91 12.85 -0.92
CA MET A 248 1.30 14.21 -1.27
C MET A 248 2.77 14.29 -1.70
N SER A 249 3.66 13.50 -1.08
CA SER A 249 5.06 13.38 -1.50
C SER A 249 5.16 12.80 -2.90
N MET A 250 4.41 11.74 -3.21
CA MET A 250 4.36 11.14 -4.54
C MET A 250 3.87 12.14 -5.59
N VAL A 251 2.78 12.87 -5.31
CA VAL A 251 2.24 13.90 -6.21
C VAL A 251 3.26 15.01 -6.46
N ARG A 252 3.96 15.48 -5.41
CA ARG A 252 5.01 16.50 -5.57
C ARG A 252 6.21 15.99 -6.37
N SER A 253 6.52 14.71 -6.27
CA SER A 253 7.64 14.07 -6.96
C SER A 253 7.29 13.58 -8.37
N LEU A 254 6.08 13.85 -8.90
CA LEU A 254 5.65 13.36 -10.21
C LEU A 254 6.60 13.76 -11.35
N PHE A 255 7.10 15.00 -11.37
CA PHE A 255 8.04 15.43 -12.41
C PHE A 255 9.38 14.69 -12.35
N ILE A 256 9.89 14.42 -11.15
CA ILE A 256 11.13 13.66 -10.95
C ILE A 256 10.92 12.20 -11.42
N ILE A 257 9.80 11.59 -11.04
CA ILE A 257 9.45 10.23 -11.46
C ILE A 257 9.30 10.17 -12.98
N ALA A 258 8.63 11.15 -13.60
CA ALA A 258 8.47 11.22 -15.05
C ALA A 258 9.81 11.39 -15.78
N ALA A 259 10.72 12.23 -15.27
CA ALA A 259 12.06 12.38 -15.83
C ALA A 259 12.87 11.08 -15.72
N MET A 260 12.79 10.38 -14.58
CA MET A 260 13.43 9.08 -14.40
C MET A 260 12.82 8.01 -15.32
N PHE A 261 11.51 8.01 -15.50
CA PHE A 261 10.83 7.12 -16.44
C PHE A 261 11.29 7.38 -17.89
N LEU A 262 11.37 8.64 -18.30
CA LEU A 262 11.88 9.03 -19.63
C LEU A 262 13.32 8.58 -19.83
N LEU A 263 14.19 8.76 -18.83
CA LEU A 263 15.57 8.29 -18.89
C LEU A 263 15.62 6.77 -19.04
N VAL A 264 14.88 6.03 -18.21
CA VAL A 264 14.80 4.56 -18.32
C VAL A 264 14.27 4.13 -19.68
N LEU A 265 13.30 4.85 -20.25
CA LEU A 265 12.78 4.57 -21.58
C LEU A 265 13.85 4.73 -22.67
N PHE A 266 14.67 5.79 -22.62
CA PHE A 266 15.81 5.95 -23.53
C PHE A 266 16.83 4.82 -23.40
N TYR A 267 17.18 4.44 -22.16
CA TYR A 267 18.06 3.30 -21.92
C TYR A 267 17.44 1.98 -22.36
N ALA A 268 16.12 1.81 -22.25
CA ALA A 268 15.41 0.63 -22.73
C ALA A 268 15.47 0.53 -24.26
N TYR A 269 15.20 1.62 -24.98
CA TYR A 269 15.35 1.63 -26.45
C TYR A 269 16.79 1.36 -26.89
N THR A 270 17.75 2.00 -26.24
CA THR A 270 19.17 1.75 -26.49
C THR A 270 19.53 0.29 -26.20
N GLY A 271 19.00 -0.28 -25.11
CA GLY A 271 19.20 -1.67 -24.73
C GLY A 271 18.61 -2.66 -25.74
N VAL A 272 17.45 -2.38 -26.32
CA VAL A 272 16.87 -3.20 -27.39
C VAL A 272 17.73 -3.16 -28.64
N ILE A 273 18.25 -1.98 -29.03
CA ILE A 273 19.10 -1.82 -30.21
C ILE A 273 20.45 -2.53 -30.03
N LEU A 274 21.11 -2.33 -28.89
CA LEU A 274 22.45 -2.87 -28.64
C LEU A 274 22.44 -4.34 -28.22
N PHE A 275 21.45 -4.76 -27.44
CA PHE A 275 21.46 -6.06 -26.76
C PHE A 275 20.27 -6.95 -27.11
N GLY A 276 19.44 -6.59 -28.10
CA GLY A 276 18.24 -7.35 -28.47
C GLY A 276 18.49 -8.79 -28.94
N MET A 277 19.71 -9.08 -29.44
CA MET A 277 20.11 -10.41 -29.95
C MET A 277 21.27 -11.03 -29.17
N VAL A 278 21.54 -10.56 -27.94
CA VAL A 278 22.60 -11.12 -27.10
C VAL A 278 22.27 -12.57 -26.72
N LYS A 279 23.28 -13.44 -26.79
CA LYS A 279 23.16 -14.84 -26.39
C LYS A 279 22.72 -14.93 -24.92
N TYR A 280 21.75 -15.81 -24.66
CA TYR A 280 21.32 -16.10 -23.29
C TYR A 280 22.49 -16.54 -22.40
N GLY A 281 22.48 -16.05 -21.17
CA GLY A 281 23.57 -16.21 -20.21
C GLY A 281 23.05 -16.25 -18.78
N GLN A 282 23.89 -15.87 -17.82
CA GLN A 282 23.55 -15.99 -16.39
C GLN A 282 22.33 -15.17 -15.96
N ALA A 283 22.15 -13.97 -16.51
CA ALA A 283 21.07 -13.04 -16.13
C ALA A 283 20.07 -12.74 -17.26
N VAL A 284 20.35 -13.19 -18.48
CA VAL A 284 19.47 -13.01 -19.65
C VAL A 284 18.95 -14.38 -20.06
N SER A 285 17.69 -14.65 -19.74
CA SER A 285 16.98 -15.88 -20.10
C SER A 285 15.90 -15.60 -21.15
N LYS A 286 15.33 -16.68 -21.70
CA LYS A 286 14.05 -16.61 -22.41
C LYS A 286 12.92 -16.15 -21.48
#